data_AF-A0A534TVB4-F1
#
_entry.id   AF-A0A534TVB4-F1
#
_cell.length_a   1.000
_cell.length_b   1.000
_cell.length_c   1.000
_cell.angle_alpha   90.00
_cell.angle_beta   90.00
_cell.angle_gamma   90.00
#
_symmetry.space_group_name_H-M   'P 1'
#
loop_
_entity.id
_entity.type
_entity.pdbx_description
1 polymer ?
#
loop_
_entity_poly.entity_id
_entity_poly.type
_entity_poly.pdbx_seq_one_letter_code
_entity_poly.pdbx_strand_id
1 'polypeptide(L)'
;SARRYDFVFDQATFHRWEINSVPSQAFLDALASGSRLYSFRTLSKYVEEDLELLHGIRPDLVVGDFRLSLAVSAPLAKVPYAAIANAYWSPFTTFKHFPLPEMPITRLLGPGLASVLFNVLQPAVFAYHALPMNKLRQTHGLARLGSLLDVYTAADYTLYADAAGFFPTRNLPPNHRFLGPIHWSPKIPLPEWWHQLDPEKPVVYVNLGSSGPSELLHMVTGALAGLPLTAILATAGRWKPSSLPSNIKASDFLPGDAAAKRAKVVICNGGSPSVYQALAQGVPVIGIASNMDQ
;
A
#
# COMPACT_ATOMS: atom_id res chain seq x y z
N SER A 1 -10.42 12.48 7.77
CA SER A 1 -9.50 11.32 7.85
C SER A 1 -8.03 11.76 7.82
N ALA A 2 -7.64 12.78 7.03
CA ALA A 2 -6.24 13.23 6.89
C ALA A 2 -5.49 13.56 8.21
N ARG A 3 -6.16 14.21 9.17
CA ARG A 3 -5.50 14.64 10.43
C ARG A 3 -5.04 13.50 11.35
N ARG A 4 -5.50 12.26 11.12
CA ARG A 4 -5.07 11.09 11.93
C ARG A 4 -3.56 10.87 11.87
N TYR A 5 -2.93 11.25 10.77
CA TYR A 5 -1.51 11.02 10.51
C TYR A 5 -0.66 12.29 10.64
N ASP A 6 -1.21 13.41 11.12
CA ASP A 6 -0.45 14.65 11.25
C ASP A 6 0.79 14.49 12.14
N PHE A 7 0.71 13.60 13.15
CA PHE A 7 1.83 13.29 14.03
C PHE A 7 3.08 12.77 13.29
N VAL A 8 2.93 12.21 12.09
CA VAL A 8 4.06 11.77 11.24
C VAL A 8 4.91 12.97 10.78
N PHE A 9 4.31 14.15 10.73
CA PHE A 9 4.91 15.38 10.25
C PHE A 9 5.30 16.35 11.36
N ASP A 10 5.17 15.98 12.64
CA ASP A 10 5.49 16.87 13.78
C ASP A 10 6.95 17.36 13.77
N GLN A 11 7.85 16.60 13.13
CA GLN A 11 9.27 16.95 12.96
C GLN A 11 9.63 17.39 11.53
N ALA A 12 8.63 17.60 10.66
CA ALA A 12 8.88 17.98 9.27
C ALA A 12 9.36 19.44 9.18
N THR A 13 10.46 19.65 8.45
CA THR A 13 10.99 21.00 8.13
C THR A 13 10.51 21.51 6.77
N PHE A 14 9.71 20.73 6.06
CA PHE A 14 9.19 21.07 4.74
C PHE A 14 7.83 21.74 4.80
N HIS A 15 7.55 22.57 3.81
CA HIS A 15 6.22 23.16 3.64
C HIS A 15 5.22 22.09 3.18
N ARG A 16 4.00 22.13 3.74
CA ARG A 16 2.93 21.19 3.43
C ARG A 16 1.84 21.92 2.65
N TRP A 17 1.54 21.42 1.47
CA TRP A 17 0.37 21.84 0.70
C TRP A 17 -0.69 20.74 0.77
N GLU A 18 -1.94 21.14 1.00
CA GLU A 18 -3.06 20.20 0.97
C GLU A 18 -3.59 20.07 -0.47
N ILE A 19 -3.78 18.84 -0.91
CA ILE A 19 -4.43 18.51 -2.18
C ILE A 19 -5.59 17.55 -1.91
N ASN A 20 -6.65 17.63 -2.70
CA ASN A 20 -7.81 16.78 -2.50
C ASN A 20 -7.53 15.37 -3.00
N SER A 21 -7.99 14.39 -2.22
CA SER A 21 -7.97 12.98 -2.58
C SER A 21 -9.31 12.34 -2.24
N VAL A 22 -9.61 11.19 -2.84
CA VAL A 22 -10.84 10.45 -2.56
C VAL A 22 -10.81 10.04 -1.08
N PRO A 23 -11.97 10.03 -0.40
CA PRO A 23 -12.02 9.53 0.96
C PRO A 23 -11.49 8.10 1.05
N SER A 24 -10.72 7.78 2.10
CA SER A 24 -10.12 6.46 2.29
C SER A 24 -11.16 5.33 2.22
N GLN A 25 -12.35 5.54 2.79
CA GLN A 25 -13.42 4.52 2.75
C GLN A 25 -13.90 4.27 1.32
N ALA A 26 -14.14 5.32 0.54
CA ALA A 26 -14.56 5.18 -0.85
C ALA A 26 -13.50 4.44 -1.69
N PHE A 27 -12.22 4.66 -1.40
CA PHE A 27 -11.13 3.91 -2.02
C PHE A 27 -11.16 2.42 -1.66
N LEU A 28 -11.31 2.10 -0.37
CA LEU A 28 -11.38 0.72 0.12
C LEU A 28 -12.62 -0.02 -0.40
N ASP A 29 -13.78 0.64 -0.45
CA ASP A 29 -15.02 0.08 -1.01
C ASP A 29 -14.86 -0.19 -2.52
N ALA A 30 -14.19 0.72 -3.25
CA ALA A 30 -13.91 0.53 -4.66
C ALA A 30 -12.99 -0.68 -4.89
N LEU A 31 -11.96 -0.82 -4.06
CA LEU A 31 -11.02 -1.94 -4.10
C LEU A 31 -11.72 -3.27 -3.77
N ALA A 32 -12.51 -3.32 -2.71
CA ALA A 32 -13.22 -4.51 -2.27
C ALA A 32 -14.30 -4.97 -3.27
N SER A 33 -14.94 -4.04 -3.97
CA SER A 33 -15.92 -4.34 -5.03
C SER A 33 -15.30 -4.67 -6.39
N GLY A 34 -13.97 -4.56 -6.52
CA GLY A 34 -13.28 -4.70 -7.81
C GLY A 34 -13.65 -3.61 -8.82
N SER A 35 -14.17 -2.48 -8.36
CA SER A 35 -14.52 -1.35 -9.23
C SER A 35 -13.31 -0.47 -9.54
N ARG A 36 -13.48 0.50 -10.44
CA ARG A 36 -12.39 1.43 -10.76
C ARG A 36 -12.13 2.35 -9.58
N LEU A 37 -10.88 2.39 -9.14
CA LEU A 37 -10.44 3.24 -8.02
C LEU A 37 -10.68 4.73 -8.29
N TYR A 38 -10.54 5.15 -9.55
CA TYR A 38 -10.71 6.55 -9.95
C TYR A 38 -11.56 6.68 -11.20
N SER A 39 -12.48 7.65 -11.17
CA SER A 39 -13.26 8.06 -12.33
C SER A 39 -12.49 9.08 -13.18
N PHE A 40 -12.92 9.28 -14.43
CA PHE A 40 -12.38 10.35 -15.29
C PHE A 40 -12.51 11.70 -14.59
N ARG A 41 -13.69 12.00 -14.04
CA ARG A 41 -13.97 13.26 -13.33
C ARG A 41 -13.05 13.46 -12.13
N THR A 42 -12.78 12.41 -11.37
CA THR A 42 -11.86 12.45 -10.22
C THR A 42 -10.45 12.78 -10.67
N LEU A 43 -9.94 12.06 -11.68
CA LEU A 43 -8.60 12.28 -12.20
C LEU A 43 -8.45 13.67 -12.85
N SER A 44 -9.47 14.17 -13.56
CA SER A 44 -9.47 15.53 -14.11
C SER A 44 -9.28 16.59 -13.03
N LYS A 45 -10.03 16.49 -11.92
CA LYS A 45 -9.87 17.42 -10.78
C LYS A 45 -8.48 17.35 -10.17
N TYR A 46 -7.92 16.15 -10.04
CA TYR A 46 -6.55 16.01 -9.54
C TYR A 46 -5.55 16.66 -10.48
N VAL A 47 -5.70 16.52 -11.80
CA VAL A 47 -4.83 17.19 -12.76
C VAL A 47 -4.90 18.71 -12.62
N GLU A 48 -6.11 19.28 -12.45
CA GLU A 48 -6.28 20.71 -12.21
C GLU A 48 -5.53 21.19 -10.96
N GLU A 49 -5.71 20.51 -9.82
CA GLU A 49 -5.04 20.85 -8.56
C GLU A 49 -3.52 20.62 -8.62
N ASP A 50 -3.08 19.52 -9.23
CA ASP A 50 -1.66 19.24 -9.41
C ASP A 50 -1.01 20.35 -10.26
N LEU A 51 -1.67 20.81 -11.33
CA LEU A 51 -1.15 21.87 -12.19
C LEU A 51 -1.06 23.22 -11.47
N GLU A 52 -2.08 23.57 -10.67
CA GLU A 52 -2.04 24.77 -9.83
C GLU A 52 -0.81 24.75 -8.92
N LEU A 53 -0.57 23.62 -8.25
CA LEU A 53 0.56 23.46 -7.34
C LEU A 53 1.91 23.48 -8.07
N LEU A 54 2.04 22.75 -9.19
CA LEU A 54 3.26 22.70 -9.98
C LEU A 54 3.62 24.07 -10.56
N HIS A 55 2.65 24.86 -11.03
CA HIS A 55 2.90 26.21 -11.51
C HIS A 55 3.25 27.20 -10.40
N GLY A 56 2.67 27.03 -9.20
CA GLY A 56 2.96 27.88 -8.04
C GLY A 56 4.34 27.62 -7.45
N ILE A 57 4.70 26.35 -7.26
CA ILE A 57 5.98 25.95 -6.67
C ILE A 57 7.12 26.01 -7.69
N ARG A 58 6.86 25.61 -8.94
CA ARG A 58 7.86 25.40 -10.01
C ARG A 58 9.01 24.47 -9.57
N PRO A 59 8.70 23.21 -9.19
CA PRO A 59 9.73 22.28 -8.74
C PRO A 59 10.59 21.78 -9.90
N ASP A 60 11.85 21.43 -9.63
CA ASP A 60 12.76 20.83 -10.60
C ASP A 60 12.43 19.34 -10.88
N LEU A 61 11.73 18.68 -9.96
CA LEU A 61 11.31 17.28 -10.02
C LEU A 61 10.06 17.10 -9.16
N VAL A 62 9.09 16.33 -9.63
CA VAL A 62 8.00 15.81 -8.80
C VAL A 62 8.19 14.32 -8.55
N VAL A 63 8.09 13.91 -7.28
CA VAL A 63 8.11 12.50 -6.87
C VAL A 63 6.72 12.15 -6.37
N GLY A 64 6.09 11.14 -6.96
CA GLY A 64 4.71 10.75 -6.65
C GLY A 64 4.63 9.32 -6.17
N ASP A 65 3.84 9.08 -5.12
CA ASP A 65 3.41 7.76 -4.69
C ASP A 65 1.89 7.64 -4.89
N PHE A 66 1.50 6.77 -5.82
CA PHE A 66 0.10 6.46 -6.16
C PHE A 66 -0.84 7.65 -6.50
N ARG A 67 -0.29 8.84 -6.81
CA ARG A 67 -1.03 10.00 -7.36
C ARG A 67 -1.05 9.92 -8.90
N LEU A 68 -1.94 9.09 -9.44
CA LEU A 68 -1.95 8.74 -10.87
C LEU A 68 -2.09 9.94 -11.82
N SER A 69 -2.68 11.05 -11.38
CA SER A 69 -2.82 12.28 -12.16
C SER A 69 -1.47 12.92 -12.54
N LEU A 70 -0.40 12.67 -11.78
CA LEU A 70 0.96 13.17 -12.08
C LEU A 70 1.48 12.72 -13.44
N ALA A 71 1.07 11.53 -13.90
CA ALA A 71 1.44 11.10 -15.25
C ALA A 71 0.85 12.02 -16.33
N VAL A 72 -0.20 12.79 -16.04
CA VAL A 72 -0.78 13.82 -16.95
C VAL A 72 -0.26 15.21 -16.60
N SER A 73 -0.34 15.63 -15.34
CA SER A 73 -0.03 17.01 -14.93
C SER A 73 1.46 17.35 -15.07
N ALA A 74 2.37 16.43 -14.76
CA ALA A 74 3.80 16.71 -14.84
C ALA A 74 4.29 16.95 -16.29
N PRO A 75 3.93 16.13 -17.30
CA PRO A 75 4.22 16.46 -18.70
C PRO A 75 3.60 17.78 -19.19
N LEU A 76 2.39 18.12 -18.73
CA LEU A 76 1.73 19.39 -19.08
C LEU A 76 2.47 20.60 -18.48
N ALA A 77 2.92 20.48 -17.24
CA ALA A 77 3.73 21.49 -16.55
C ALA A 77 5.20 21.49 -17.02
N LYS A 78 5.62 20.51 -17.83
CA LYS A 78 7.01 20.27 -18.25
C LYS A 78 7.97 20.09 -17.07
N VAL A 79 7.51 19.41 -16.03
CA VAL A 79 8.29 19.04 -14.84
C VAL A 79 8.63 17.55 -14.92
N PRO A 80 9.88 17.14 -14.75
CA PRO A 80 10.25 15.73 -14.66
C PRO A 80 9.48 15.01 -13.56
N TYR A 81 8.99 13.80 -13.84
CA TYR A 81 8.22 12.98 -12.90
C TYR A 81 8.92 11.65 -12.56
N ALA A 82 9.10 11.40 -11.27
CA ALA A 82 9.49 10.10 -10.74
C ALA A 82 8.31 9.44 -9.99
N ALA A 83 7.80 8.32 -10.48
CA ALA A 83 6.79 7.52 -9.79
C ALA A 83 7.45 6.51 -8.85
N ILE A 84 7.00 6.48 -7.60
CA ILE A 84 7.23 5.36 -6.69
C ILE A 84 6.11 4.35 -6.91
N ALA A 85 6.49 3.10 -7.13
CA ALA A 85 5.55 1.99 -7.30
C ALA A 85 6.15 0.72 -6.71
N ASN A 86 5.33 -0.32 -6.56
CA ASN A 86 5.86 -1.64 -6.29
C ASN A 86 6.15 -2.42 -7.58
N ALA A 87 7.19 -3.25 -7.57
CA ALA A 87 7.68 -3.99 -8.73
C ALA A 87 6.68 -5.02 -9.25
N TYR A 88 5.79 -5.56 -8.40
CA TYR A 88 4.71 -6.45 -8.85
C TYR A 88 3.67 -5.76 -9.73
N TRP A 89 3.58 -4.43 -9.71
CA TRP A 89 2.78 -3.65 -10.67
C TRP A 89 3.50 -3.36 -11.99
N SER A 90 4.76 -3.76 -12.12
CA SER A 90 5.53 -3.53 -13.34
C SER A 90 4.99 -4.35 -14.52
N PRO A 91 4.78 -3.76 -15.72
CA PRO A 91 4.54 -4.56 -16.92
C PRO A 91 5.73 -5.46 -17.27
N PHE A 92 6.92 -5.19 -16.70
CA PHE A 92 8.16 -5.94 -16.92
C PHE A 92 8.43 -7.04 -15.88
N THR A 93 7.59 -7.18 -14.84
CA THR A 93 7.72 -8.32 -13.92
C THR A 93 7.38 -9.64 -14.60
N THR A 94 8.15 -10.70 -14.32
CA THR A 94 7.83 -12.06 -14.75
C THR A 94 6.70 -12.66 -13.93
N PHE A 95 6.40 -12.06 -12.78
CA PHE A 95 5.25 -12.40 -11.97
C PHE A 95 3.98 -11.88 -12.66
N LYS A 96 3.22 -12.77 -13.29
CA LYS A 96 1.97 -12.43 -14.00
C LYS A 96 0.71 -12.97 -13.33
N HIS A 97 0.86 -13.74 -12.25
CA HIS A 97 -0.23 -14.36 -11.54
C HIS A 97 -0.66 -13.45 -10.39
N PHE A 98 -1.67 -12.62 -10.63
CA PHE A 98 -2.28 -11.88 -9.55
C PHE A 98 -3.26 -12.78 -8.81
N PRO A 99 -3.22 -12.84 -7.46
CA PRO A 99 -4.20 -13.60 -6.71
C PRO A 99 -5.57 -13.01 -6.99
N LEU A 100 -6.56 -13.89 -7.18
CA LEU A 100 -7.92 -13.45 -7.34
C LEU A 100 -8.40 -12.76 -6.05
N PRO A 101 -8.97 -11.55 -6.13
CA PRO A 101 -9.69 -11.01 -4.99
C PRO A 101 -10.80 -11.98 -4.57
N GLU A 102 -11.13 -12.05 -3.28
CA GLU A 102 -12.29 -12.82 -2.82
C GLU A 102 -13.59 -12.21 -3.38
N MET A 103 -13.98 -12.63 -4.57
CA MET A 103 -15.20 -12.19 -5.24
C MET A 103 -16.30 -13.25 -5.06
N PRO A 104 -17.60 -12.88 -5.06
CA PRO A 104 -18.70 -13.85 -4.98
C PRO A 104 -18.61 -15.01 -5.98
N ILE A 105 -18.01 -14.77 -7.16
CA ILE A 105 -17.81 -15.79 -8.19
C ILE A 105 -16.78 -16.87 -7.81
N THR A 106 -15.80 -16.57 -6.95
CA THR A 106 -14.82 -17.55 -6.47
C THR A 106 -15.45 -18.57 -5.51
N ARG A 107 -16.50 -18.16 -4.78
CA ARG A 107 -17.32 -19.04 -3.94
C ARG A 107 -18.16 -20.02 -4.75
N LEU A 108 -18.50 -19.68 -6.01
CA LEU A 108 -19.34 -20.50 -6.88
C LEU A 108 -18.52 -21.49 -7.74
N LEU A 109 -17.39 -21.03 -8.30
CA LEU A 109 -16.58 -21.82 -9.25
C LEU A 109 -15.43 -22.62 -8.59
N GLY A 110 -15.16 -22.36 -7.30
CA GLY A 110 -13.97 -22.87 -6.63
C GLY A 110 -12.68 -22.11 -7.05
N PRO A 111 -11.64 -22.12 -6.20
CA PRO A 111 -10.47 -21.26 -6.37
C PRO A 111 -9.63 -21.58 -7.63
N GLY A 112 -9.55 -22.86 -8.03
CA GLY A 112 -8.77 -23.29 -9.19
C GLY A 112 -9.34 -22.79 -10.52
N LEU A 113 -10.61 -23.06 -10.79
CA LEU A 113 -11.27 -22.63 -12.03
C LEU A 113 -11.41 -21.10 -12.11
N ALA A 114 -11.70 -20.45 -10.98
CA ALA A 114 -11.74 -19.00 -10.93
C ALA A 114 -10.38 -18.39 -11.31
N SER A 115 -9.27 -18.92 -10.78
CA SER A 115 -7.92 -18.42 -11.08
C SER A 115 -7.59 -18.52 -12.58
N VAL A 116 -7.92 -19.65 -13.21
CA VAL A 116 -7.75 -19.82 -14.65
C VAL A 116 -8.56 -18.80 -15.44
N LEU A 117 -9.85 -18.64 -15.11
CA LEU A 117 -10.72 -17.68 -15.77
C LEU A 117 -10.21 -16.24 -15.62
N PHE A 118 -9.73 -15.89 -14.43
CA PHE A 118 -9.18 -14.56 -14.16
C PHE A 118 -7.93 -14.29 -14.98
N ASN A 119 -6.98 -15.22 -15.05
CA ASN A 119 -5.76 -15.04 -15.83
C ASN A 119 -6.07 -14.78 -17.32
N VAL A 120 -7.12 -15.40 -17.86
CA VAL A 120 -7.58 -15.16 -19.23
C VAL A 120 -8.22 -13.78 -19.38
N LEU A 121 -9.02 -13.34 -18.41
CA LEU A 121 -9.74 -12.05 -18.46
C LEU A 121 -8.89 -10.86 -18.02
N GLN A 122 -7.80 -11.09 -17.27
CA GLN A 122 -6.99 -10.07 -16.63
C GLN A 122 -6.54 -8.96 -17.59
N PRO A 123 -6.04 -9.23 -18.82
CA PRO A 123 -5.66 -8.16 -19.74
C PRO A 123 -6.83 -7.21 -20.08
N ALA A 124 -8.03 -7.75 -20.28
CA ALA A 124 -9.23 -6.97 -20.58
C ALA A 124 -9.70 -6.17 -19.35
N VAL A 125 -9.66 -6.79 -18.16
CA VAL A 125 -9.97 -6.12 -16.89
C VAL A 125 -8.99 -4.96 -16.67
N PHE A 126 -7.69 -5.18 -16.80
CA PHE A 126 -6.69 -4.13 -16.61
C PHE A 126 -6.82 -3.01 -17.64
N ALA A 127 -7.15 -3.32 -18.90
CA ALA A 127 -7.47 -2.31 -19.90
C ALA A 127 -8.73 -1.49 -19.54
N TYR A 128 -9.78 -2.14 -19.03
CA TYR A 128 -11.01 -1.48 -18.57
C TYR A 128 -10.74 -0.53 -17.40
N HIS A 129 -9.91 -0.93 -16.43
CA HIS A 129 -9.52 -0.09 -15.31
C HIS A 129 -8.66 1.10 -15.73
N ALA A 130 -7.87 0.97 -16.80
CA ALA A 130 -7.05 2.06 -17.36
C ALA A 130 -7.84 3.08 -18.22
N LEU A 131 -9.10 2.78 -18.60
CA LEU A 131 -9.89 3.64 -19.50
C LEU A 131 -9.99 5.11 -19.04
N PRO A 132 -10.28 5.43 -17.76
CA PRO A 132 -10.36 6.82 -17.32
C PRO A 132 -9.07 7.59 -17.57
N MET A 133 -7.93 6.99 -17.25
CA MET A 133 -6.63 7.62 -17.40
C MET A 133 -6.22 7.77 -18.86
N ASN A 134 -6.45 6.74 -19.68
CA ASN A 134 -6.20 6.81 -21.12
C ASN A 134 -7.02 7.92 -21.79
N LYS A 135 -8.32 8.02 -21.45
CA LYS A 135 -9.20 9.07 -21.96
C LYS A 135 -8.74 10.46 -21.50
N LEU A 136 -8.31 10.58 -20.25
CA LEU A 136 -7.80 11.84 -19.70
C LEU A 136 -6.55 12.31 -20.46
N ARG A 137 -5.58 11.43 -20.65
CA ARG A 137 -4.37 11.73 -21.44
C ARG A 137 -4.70 12.20 -22.84
N GLN A 138 -5.59 11.51 -23.54
CA GLN A 138 -6.01 11.92 -24.89
C GLN A 138 -6.69 13.29 -24.92
N THR A 139 -7.48 13.62 -23.90
CA THR A 139 -8.15 14.93 -23.78
C THR A 139 -7.12 16.06 -23.67
N HIS A 140 -5.95 15.78 -23.10
CA HIS A 140 -4.83 16.72 -23.00
C HIS A 140 -3.77 16.54 -24.11
N GLY A 141 -4.08 15.82 -25.19
CA GLY A 141 -3.17 15.62 -26.32
C GLY A 141 -2.00 14.67 -26.06
N LEU A 142 -2.02 13.93 -24.94
CA LEU A 142 -1.00 12.94 -24.59
C LEU A 142 -1.36 11.55 -25.12
N ALA A 143 -0.35 10.74 -25.45
CA ALA A 143 -0.53 9.35 -25.87
C ALA A 143 -1.17 8.50 -24.77
N ARG A 144 -1.94 7.47 -25.15
CA ARG A 144 -2.49 6.47 -24.21
C ARG A 144 -1.37 5.64 -23.58
N LEU A 145 -1.55 5.21 -22.33
CA LEU A 145 -0.57 4.39 -21.60
C LEU A 145 -0.76 2.89 -21.81
N GLY A 146 -2.00 2.45 -22.04
CA GLY A 146 -2.32 1.02 -22.24
C GLY A 146 -3.14 0.45 -21.08
N SER A 147 -2.58 -0.51 -20.35
CA SER A 147 -3.23 -1.26 -19.28
C SER A 147 -3.04 -0.61 -17.90
N LEU A 148 -3.63 -1.22 -16.87
CA LEU A 148 -3.48 -0.77 -15.48
C LEU A 148 -2.03 -0.76 -15.01
N LEU A 149 -1.23 -1.74 -15.42
CA LEU A 149 0.19 -1.83 -15.07
C LEU A 149 0.98 -0.64 -15.63
N ASP A 150 0.66 -0.25 -16.86
CA ASP A 150 1.27 0.91 -17.51
C ASP A 150 0.84 2.20 -16.80
N VAL A 151 -0.43 2.31 -16.39
CA VAL A 151 -0.93 3.46 -15.62
C VAL A 151 -0.22 3.61 -14.28
N TYR A 152 0.00 2.51 -13.54
CA TYR A 152 0.64 2.55 -12.23
C TYR A 152 2.15 2.82 -12.28
N THR A 153 2.76 2.65 -13.45
CA THR A 153 4.21 2.82 -13.64
C THR A 153 4.58 3.89 -14.66
N ALA A 154 3.63 4.74 -15.05
CA ALA A 154 3.84 5.80 -16.02
C ALA A 154 4.55 7.00 -15.40
N ALA A 155 5.82 7.21 -15.74
CA ALA A 155 6.63 8.35 -15.32
C ALA A 155 7.86 8.51 -16.23
N ASP A 156 8.57 9.64 -16.09
CA ASP A 156 9.91 9.78 -16.69
C ASP A 156 10.89 8.83 -16.01
N TYR A 157 10.76 8.62 -14.70
CA TYR A 157 11.48 7.62 -13.93
C TYR A 157 10.53 6.76 -13.09
N THR A 158 10.66 5.44 -13.18
CA THR A 158 9.86 4.51 -12.37
C THR A 158 10.74 3.88 -11.31
N LEU A 159 10.43 4.15 -10.05
CA LEU A 159 11.23 3.83 -8.89
C LEU A 159 10.53 2.75 -8.06
N TYR A 160 11.04 1.53 -8.09
CA TYR A 160 10.45 0.40 -7.36
C TYR A 160 10.89 0.40 -5.90
N ALA A 161 9.92 0.53 -5.00
CA ALA A 161 10.10 0.43 -3.54
C ALA A 161 10.22 -1.04 -3.07
N ASP A 162 11.00 -1.83 -3.79
CA ASP A 162 11.18 -3.26 -3.59
C ASP A 162 12.65 -3.64 -3.63
N ALA A 163 13.01 -4.71 -2.93
CA ALA A 163 14.35 -5.29 -3.04
C ALA A 163 14.56 -5.85 -4.46
N ALA A 164 15.70 -5.55 -5.07
CA ALA A 164 16.02 -6.06 -6.39
C ALA A 164 16.04 -7.59 -6.39
N GLY A 165 15.34 -8.21 -7.34
CA GLY A 165 15.23 -9.66 -7.45
C GLY A 165 14.12 -10.30 -6.61
N PHE A 166 13.49 -9.57 -5.67
CA PHE A 166 12.33 -10.09 -4.94
C PHE A 166 11.13 -10.32 -5.87
N PHE A 167 10.91 -9.38 -6.80
CA PHE A 167 10.05 -9.57 -7.96
C PHE A 167 10.92 -9.57 -9.23
N PRO A 168 11.21 -10.74 -9.83
CA PRO A 168 12.07 -10.81 -11.00
C PRO A 168 11.46 -10.06 -12.19
N THR A 169 12.28 -9.28 -12.89
CA THR A 169 11.87 -8.50 -14.08
C THR A 169 12.64 -8.92 -15.32
N ARG A 170 12.05 -8.74 -16.50
CA ARG A 170 12.72 -8.94 -17.80
C ARG A 170 12.58 -7.70 -18.66
N ASN A 171 13.63 -7.38 -19.42
CA ASN A 171 13.67 -6.25 -20.36
C ASN A 171 13.28 -4.91 -19.72
N LEU A 172 13.81 -4.66 -18.52
CA LEU A 172 13.47 -3.46 -17.76
C LEU A 172 14.03 -2.20 -18.45
N PRO A 173 13.22 -1.15 -18.70
CA PRO A 173 13.69 0.04 -19.38
C PRO A 173 14.79 0.79 -18.61
N PRO A 174 15.68 1.54 -19.30
CA PRO A 174 16.74 2.31 -18.66
C PRO A 174 16.26 3.43 -17.73
N ASN A 175 14.98 3.77 -17.70
CA ASN A 175 14.42 4.75 -16.77
C ASN A 175 13.69 4.11 -15.57
N HIS A 176 13.69 2.77 -15.46
CA HIS A 176 13.15 2.04 -14.33
C HIS A 176 14.29 1.60 -13.39
N ARG A 177 14.13 1.79 -12.09
CA ARG A 177 15.15 1.49 -11.07
C ARG A 177 14.53 0.91 -9.82
N PHE A 178 15.23 -0.01 -9.16
CA PHE A 178 14.89 -0.44 -7.81
C PHE A 178 15.55 0.52 -6.81
N LEU A 179 14.75 1.14 -5.95
CA LEU A 179 15.23 1.92 -4.80
C LEU A 179 15.64 1.02 -3.63
N GLY A 180 15.11 -0.20 -3.60
CA GLY A 180 15.03 -0.98 -2.38
C GLY A 180 13.78 -0.65 -1.58
N PRO A 181 13.48 -1.43 -0.53
CA PRO A 181 12.35 -1.16 0.35
C PRO A 181 12.47 0.21 1.03
N ILE A 182 11.40 0.99 1.00
CA ILE A 182 11.32 2.26 1.74
C ILE A 182 10.91 1.93 3.18
N HIS A 183 11.89 1.83 4.05
CA HIS A 183 11.66 1.59 5.47
C HIS A 183 11.19 2.87 6.16
N TRP A 184 10.05 2.79 6.83
CA TRP A 184 9.55 3.86 7.68
C TRP A 184 8.99 3.30 8.97
N SER A 185 9.27 4.01 10.06
CA SER A 185 8.73 3.72 11.39
C SER A 185 8.40 5.03 12.09
N PRO A 186 7.25 5.14 12.77
CA PRO A 186 6.91 6.35 13.49
C PRO A 186 7.91 6.60 14.62
N LYS A 187 8.45 7.81 14.68
CA LYS A 187 9.34 8.26 15.77
C LYS A 187 8.52 8.66 16.99
N ILE A 188 7.80 7.70 17.56
CA ILE A 188 6.98 7.86 18.75
C ILE A 188 7.65 7.18 19.96
N PRO A 189 7.39 7.66 21.19
CA PRO A 189 7.82 6.96 22.40
C PRO A 189 7.29 5.52 22.45
N LEU A 190 8.04 4.64 23.10
CA LEU A 190 7.56 3.30 23.41
C LEU A 190 6.43 3.40 24.46
N PRO A 191 5.35 2.59 24.35
CA PRO A 191 4.32 2.55 25.38
C PRO A 191 4.89 2.12 26.73
N GLU A 192 4.28 2.56 27.83
CA GLU A 192 4.75 2.25 29.19
C GLU A 192 4.90 0.74 29.46
N TRP A 193 3.98 -0.06 28.93
CA TRP A 193 3.99 -1.52 29.08
C TRP A 193 5.15 -2.21 28.33
N TRP A 194 5.83 -1.51 27.42
CA TRP A 194 6.90 -2.10 26.59
C TRP A 194 8.07 -2.62 27.42
N HIS A 195 8.42 -1.90 28.49
CA HIS A 195 9.51 -2.27 29.38
C HIS A 195 9.12 -3.38 30.39
N GLN A 196 7.83 -3.70 30.47
CA GLN A 196 7.27 -4.72 31.36
C GLN A 196 7.09 -6.07 30.66
N LEU A 197 7.50 -6.18 29.39
CA LEU A 197 7.40 -7.42 28.64
C LEU A 197 8.38 -8.45 29.19
N ASP A 198 7.85 -9.61 29.57
CA ASP A 198 8.61 -10.78 30.01
C ASP A 198 9.65 -11.18 28.94
N PRO A 199 10.96 -11.13 29.24
CA PRO A 199 12.01 -11.44 28.27
C PRO A 199 12.05 -12.92 27.87
N GLU A 200 11.50 -13.82 28.70
CA GLU A 200 11.52 -15.26 28.45
C GLU A 200 10.37 -15.71 27.53
N LYS A 201 9.34 -14.85 27.34
CA LYS A 201 8.21 -15.17 26.47
C LYS A 201 8.45 -14.70 25.04
N PRO A 202 8.17 -15.54 24.03
CA PRO A 202 8.22 -15.09 22.64
C PRO A 202 7.21 -13.97 22.40
N VAL A 203 7.62 -12.98 21.60
CA VAL A 203 6.74 -11.86 21.22
C VAL A 203 6.19 -12.09 19.82
N VAL A 204 4.90 -11.87 19.63
CA VAL A 204 4.26 -11.79 18.32
C VAL A 204 3.85 -10.35 18.07
N TYR A 205 4.26 -9.78 16.95
CA TYR A 205 3.82 -8.44 16.55
C TYR A 205 2.65 -8.53 15.59
N VAL A 206 1.53 -7.90 15.93
CA VAL A 206 0.32 -7.85 15.11
C VAL A 206 0.09 -6.42 14.62
N ASN A 207 -0.06 -6.25 13.30
CA ASN A 207 -0.39 -4.97 12.67
C ASN A 207 -1.09 -5.18 11.33
N LEU A 208 -2.41 -5.00 11.28
CA LEU A 208 -3.18 -5.07 10.02
C LEU A 208 -3.17 -3.75 9.24
N GLY A 209 -2.29 -2.82 9.59
CA GLY A 209 -2.08 -1.56 8.87
C GLY A 209 -3.32 -0.65 8.89
N SER A 210 -3.35 0.28 7.94
CA SER A 210 -4.46 1.23 7.74
C SER A 210 -5.55 0.73 6.79
N SER A 211 -5.22 -0.30 6.00
CA SER A 211 -6.05 -0.84 4.91
C SER A 211 -6.44 -2.31 5.08
N GLY A 212 -5.84 -3.06 6.01
CA GLY A 212 -6.22 -4.44 6.28
C GLY A 212 -7.54 -4.57 7.07
N PRO A 213 -8.07 -5.79 7.24
CA PRO A 213 -9.37 -6.05 7.85
C PRO A 213 -9.31 -5.96 9.39
N SER A 214 -9.52 -4.77 9.95
CA SER A 214 -9.41 -4.52 11.40
C SER A 214 -10.41 -5.32 12.24
N GLU A 215 -11.55 -5.71 11.66
CA GLU A 215 -12.55 -6.58 12.26
C GLU A 215 -11.99 -7.96 12.60
N LEU A 216 -11.01 -8.47 11.83
CA LEU A 216 -10.35 -9.75 12.10
C LEU A 216 -9.42 -9.70 13.32
N LEU A 217 -9.14 -8.51 13.87
CA LEU A 217 -8.34 -8.41 15.09
C LEU A 217 -8.97 -9.17 16.26
N HIS A 218 -10.30 -9.25 16.36
CA HIS A 218 -10.94 -10.07 17.40
C HIS A 218 -10.50 -11.54 17.30
N MET A 219 -10.36 -12.05 16.08
CA MET A 219 -10.07 -13.45 15.79
C MET A 219 -8.60 -13.73 16.06
N VAL A 220 -7.73 -12.83 15.60
CA VAL A 220 -6.30 -12.89 15.87
C VAL A 220 -6.03 -12.83 17.37
N THR A 221 -6.63 -11.89 18.10
CA THR A 221 -6.45 -11.81 19.55
C THR A 221 -7.01 -13.03 20.27
N GLY A 222 -8.14 -13.58 19.80
CA GLY A 222 -8.72 -14.82 20.35
C GLY A 222 -7.79 -16.02 20.18
N ALA A 223 -7.20 -16.18 18.99
CA ALA A 223 -6.25 -17.26 18.69
C ALA A 223 -4.96 -17.16 19.52
N LEU A 224 -4.52 -15.94 19.85
CA LEU A 224 -3.29 -15.72 20.63
C LEU A 224 -3.51 -15.78 22.16
N ALA A 225 -4.74 -15.64 22.64
CA ALA A 225 -5.06 -15.46 24.07
C ALA A 225 -4.55 -16.59 24.99
N GLY A 226 -4.55 -17.83 24.50
CA GLY A 226 -4.17 -19.02 25.28
C GLY A 226 -2.72 -19.47 25.09
N LEU A 227 -1.96 -18.81 24.23
CA LEU A 227 -0.61 -19.25 23.89
C LEU A 227 0.42 -18.72 24.90
N PRO A 228 1.51 -19.46 25.17
CA PRO A 228 2.58 -19.06 26.09
C PRO A 228 3.51 -18.02 25.45
N LEU A 229 2.95 -16.91 24.99
CA LEU A 229 3.61 -15.82 24.28
C LEU A 229 3.02 -14.47 24.72
N THR A 230 3.67 -13.37 24.32
CA THR A 230 3.11 -12.02 24.43
C THR A 230 2.79 -11.47 23.04
N ALA A 231 1.56 -11.01 22.81
CA ALA A 231 1.22 -10.32 21.57
C ALA A 231 1.28 -8.79 21.77
N ILE A 232 2.04 -8.10 20.92
CA ILE A 232 2.03 -6.64 20.84
C ILE A 232 1.25 -6.22 19.59
N LEU A 233 0.25 -5.36 19.76
CA LEU A 233 -0.72 -5.03 18.72
C LEU A 233 -0.69 -3.53 18.40
N ALA A 234 -0.48 -3.19 17.13
CA ALA A 234 -0.75 -1.86 16.59
C ALA A 234 -2.11 -1.84 15.89
N THR A 235 -3.06 -1.03 16.36
CA THR A 235 -4.45 -1.00 15.85
C THR A 235 -4.68 0.02 14.74
N ALA A 236 -3.73 0.94 14.52
CA ALA A 236 -3.88 2.13 13.67
C ALA A 236 -5.09 3.01 14.06
N GLY A 237 -5.56 2.92 15.32
CA GLY A 237 -6.74 3.60 15.82
C GLY A 237 -8.06 3.09 15.24
N ARG A 238 -8.06 1.93 14.56
CA ARG A 238 -9.25 1.37 13.87
C ARG A 238 -10.01 0.32 14.68
N TRP A 239 -9.44 -0.13 15.80
CA TRP A 239 -10.03 -1.16 16.65
C TRP A 239 -9.85 -0.81 18.12
N LYS A 240 -10.96 -0.81 18.86
CA LYS A 240 -11.02 -0.46 20.28
C LYS A 240 -11.75 -1.57 21.04
N PRO A 241 -11.04 -2.59 21.52
CA PRO A 241 -11.66 -3.67 22.27
C PRO A 241 -12.12 -3.17 23.66
N SER A 242 -13.21 -3.75 24.18
CA SER A 242 -13.66 -3.48 25.55
C SER A 242 -12.75 -4.11 26.61
N SER A 243 -12.11 -5.24 26.28
CA SER A 243 -11.08 -5.89 27.08
C SER A 243 -10.10 -6.65 26.20
N LEU A 244 -8.90 -6.88 26.73
CA LEU A 244 -7.86 -7.68 26.06
C LEU A 244 -7.45 -8.86 26.95
N PRO A 245 -7.11 -10.01 26.37
CA PRO A 245 -6.43 -11.08 27.09
C PRO A 245 -5.15 -10.55 27.78
N SER A 246 -4.80 -11.13 28.93
CA SER A 246 -3.69 -10.64 29.77
C SER A 246 -2.32 -10.67 29.07
N ASN A 247 -2.15 -11.56 28.10
CA ASN A 247 -0.93 -11.72 27.31
C ASN A 247 -0.89 -10.80 26.06
N ILE A 248 -1.87 -9.93 25.87
CA ILE A 248 -1.95 -9.01 24.72
C ILE A 248 -1.81 -7.57 25.21
N LYS A 249 -0.91 -6.83 24.57
CA LYS A 249 -0.68 -5.41 24.79
C LYS A 249 -0.97 -4.66 23.49
N ALA A 250 -1.81 -3.63 23.55
CA ALA A 250 -2.21 -2.87 22.37
C ALA A 250 -1.84 -1.39 22.48
N SER A 251 -1.61 -0.76 21.35
CA SER A 251 -1.50 0.69 21.19
C SER A 251 -1.99 1.07 19.79
N ASP A 252 -2.40 2.33 19.61
CA ASP A 252 -2.82 2.78 18.28
C ASP A 252 -1.67 2.73 17.28
N PHE A 253 -0.48 3.12 17.73
CA PHE A 253 0.76 3.06 16.97
C PHE A 253 1.89 2.49 17.81
N LEU A 254 2.81 1.79 17.16
CA LEU A 254 4.06 1.28 17.73
C LEU A 254 5.21 1.66 16.79
N PRO A 255 6.44 1.90 17.30
CA PRO A 255 7.64 1.91 16.47
C PRO A 255 7.82 0.53 15.83
N GLY A 256 7.33 0.38 14.61
CA GLY A 256 7.27 -0.90 13.90
C GLY A 256 8.63 -1.60 13.79
N ASP A 257 9.75 -0.87 13.68
CA ASP A 257 11.08 -1.47 13.57
C ASP A 257 11.48 -2.13 14.90
N ALA A 258 11.19 -1.47 16.02
CA ALA A 258 11.41 -2.02 17.35
C ALA A 258 10.48 -3.21 17.62
N ALA A 259 9.23 -3.14 17.15
CA ALA A 259 8.25 -4.22 17.26
C ALA A 259 8.65 -5.44 16.44
N ALA A 260 9.01 -5.27 15.17
CA ALA A 260 9.52 -6.33 14.33
C ALA A 260 10.80 -6.95 14.89
N LYS A 261 11.75 -6.13 15.34
CA LYS A 261 13.02 -6.61 15.94
C LYS A 261 12.79 -7.47 17.19
N ARG A 262 11.77 -7.16 17.99
CA ARG A 262 11.43 -7.93 19.20
C ARG A 262 10.62 -9.19 18.89
N ALA A 263 9.94 -9.24 17.75
CA ALA A 263 9.03 -10.31 17.41
C ALA A 263 9.73 -11.59 16.93
N LYS A 264 9.10 -12.73 17.18
CA LYS A 264 9.41 -14.03 16.57
C LYS A 264 8.59 -14.29 15.31
N VAL A 265 7.43 -13.64 15.20
CA VAL A 265 6.54 -13.66 14.02
C VAL A 265 5.85 -12.30 13.92
N VAL A 266 5.73 -11.78 12.71
CA VAL A 266 4.87 -10.62 12.41
C VAL A 266 3.58 -11.10 11.73
N ILE A 267 2.44 -10.83 12.33
CA ILE A 267 1.12 -11.00 11.73
C ILE A 267 0.69 -9.66 11.17
N CYS A 268 0.55 -9.54 9.85
CA CYS A 268 0.19 -8.27 9.22
C CYS A 268 -0.83 -8.46 8.10
N ASN A 269 -1.23 -7.36 7.47
CA ASN A 269 -2.14 -7.39 6.32
C ASN A 269 -1.47 -7.85 5.02
N GLY A 270 -0.20 -8.26 5.00
CA GLY A 270 0.51 -8.66 3.77
C GLY A 270 1.09 -7.50 2.94
N GLY A 271 0.75 -6.25 3.28
CA GLY A 271 1.25 -5.07 2.57
C GLY A 271 2.78 -4.94 2.64
N SER A 272 3.39 -4.52 1.52
CA SER A 272 4.84 -4.45 1.34
C SER A 272 5.60 -3.74 2.48
N PRO A 273 5.14 -2.60 3.05
CA PRO A 273 5.86 -1.95 4.15
C PRO A 273 6.00 -2.83 5.40
N SER A 274 4.94 -3.51 5.82
CA SER A 274 4.95 -4.40 6.99
C SER A 274 5.78 -5.66 6.72
N VAL A 275 5.68 -6.21 5.51
CA VAL A 275 6.48 -7.36 5.08
C VAL A 275 7.97 -7.02 5.09
N TYR A 276 8.37 -5.92 4.46
CA TYR A 276 9.78 -5.51 4.44
C TYR A 276 10.32 -5.16 5.81
N GLN A 277 9.51 -4.58 6.70
CA GLN A 277 9.90 -4.33 8.09
C GLN A 277 10.22 -5.63 8.84
N ALA A 278 9.44 -6.69 8.64
CA ALA A 278 9.73 -8.01 9.21
C ALA A 278 10.95 -8.67 8.57
N LEU A 279 11.04 -8.66 7.23
CA LEU A 279 12.15 -9.25 6.49
C LEU A 279 13.50 -8.60 6.83
N ALA A 280 13.52 -7.28 7.04
CA ALA A 280 14.73 -6.56 7.48
C ALA A 280 15.27 -7.03 8.84
N GLN A 281 14.44 -7.68 9.66
CA GLN A 281 14.82 -8.27 10.94
C GLN A 281 14.98 -9.79 10.87
N GLY A 282 14.82 -10.41 9.68
CA GLY A 282 14.83 -11.86 9.51
C GLY A 282 13.64 -12.57 10.18
N VAL A 283 12.53 -11.85 10.38
CA VAL A 283 11.35 -12.37 11.10
C VAL A 283 10.30 -12.88 10.10
N PRO A 284 9.78 -14.11 10.29
CA PRO A 284 8.73 -14.65 9.43
C PRO A 284 7.42 -13.86 9.53
N VAL A 285 6.67 -13.87 8.41
CA VAL A 285 5.42 -13.12 8.26
C VAL A 285 4.23 -14.07 8.09
N ILE A 286 3.14 -13.78 8.78
CA ILE A 286 1.80 -14.30 8.47
C ILE A 286 0.99 -13.14 7.90
N GLY A 287 0.68 -13.20 6.60
CA GLY A 287 -0.14 -12.21 5.90
C GLY A 287 -1.62 -12.58 5.95
N ILE A 288 -2.45 -11.67 6.44
CA ILE A 288 -3.92 -11.72 6.37
C ILE A 288 -4.34 -10.71 5.31
N ALA A 289 -4.22 -11.12 4.06
CA ALA A 289 -4.47 -10.30 2.89
C ALA A 289 -5.97 -10.13 2.62
N SER A 290 -6.38 -8.92 2.21
CA SER A 290 -7.76 -8.61 1.82
C SER A 290 -7.87 -7.89 0.47
N ASN A 291 -6.75 -7.61 -0.19
CA ASN A 291 -6.70 -7.01 -1.52
C ASN A 291 -5.65 -7.72 -2.39
N MET A 292 -5.51 -7.31 -3.66
CA MET A 292 -4.71 -8.03 -4.65
C MET A 292 -3.18 -7.91 -4.47
N ASP A 293 -2.72 -6.85 -3.80
CA ASP A 293 -1.29 -6.55 -3.63
C ASP A 293 -0.73 -6.91 -2.24
N GLN A 294 -1.57 -7.48 -1.38
CA GLN A 294 -1.24 -8.00 -0.05
C GLN A 294 -0.90 -9.49 -0.06
#